data_AF-A0AB34KJI0-F1
#
_entry.id   AF-A0AB34KJI0-F1
#
_cell.length_a   1.000
_cell.length_b   1.000
_cell.length_c   1.000
_cell.angle_alpha   90.00
_cell.angle_beta   90.00
_cell.angle_gamma   90.00
#
_symmetry.space_group_name_H-M   'P 1'
#
loop_
_entity.id
_entity.type
_entity.pdbx_description
1 polymer ?
#
loop_
_entity_poly.entity_id
_entity_poly.type
_entity_poly.pdbx_seq_one_letter_code
_entity_poly.pdbx_strand_id
1 'polypeptide(L)'
;MAGTLHRPRVAKTEFPRYKEPPHVLKESLIHNTQSATTKECDIIDIRKGEISLNLAESIRSGIQKPHFKGHRIVPSLLLWDEQGLKLFEKVTYNPRYYLTDAEIDILRTYSAAVANLVKPGSIVLELGSGSLRKTNILLQALEAQRKDIDYYALDLDKNELSRSLRQLMLGNFKHVRCHGLLGTYDEGRDWLSQAEKSRRPTFVLSLGSTIGGFTPSEATDFLHEWSRTLQQRGDEINSQLIIGLDGNKNGAEVFDASPKGNGGEH
;
A
#
# COMPACT_ATOMS: atom_id res chain seq x y z
N MET A 1 28.18 -37.50 32.95
CA MET A 1 27.30 -36.45 32.42
C MET A 1 28.15 -35.42 31.70
N ALA A 2 28.07 -35.38 30.37
CA ALA A 2 28.43 -34.25 29.51
C ALA A 2 28.08 -34.67 28.07
N GLY A 3 26.85 -34.35 27.63
CA GLY A 3 26.38 -34.62 26.27
C GLY A 3 26.70 -33.45 25.34
N THR A 4 27.53 -33.68 24.33
CA THR A 4 27.91 -32.69 23.31
C THR A 4 26.78 -32.53 22.30
N LEU A 5 26.14 -31.35 22.26
CA LEU A 5 25.12 -31.00 21.26
C LEU A 5 25.79 -30.52 19.96
N HIS A 6 25.59 -31.31 18.90
CA HIS A 6 25.98 -31.01 17.52
C HIS A 6 25.08 -29.88 16.95
N ARG A 7 25.66 -28.78 16.46
CA ARG A 7 24.92 -27.75 15.72
C ARG A 7 24.70 -28.21 14.26
N PRO A 8 23.49 -28.11 13.69
CA PRO A 8 23.28 -28.42 12.28
C PRO A 8 23.84 -27.30 11.37
N ARG A 9 24.48 -27.69 10.27
CA ARG A 9 24.95 -26.82 9.19
C ARG A 9 23.75 -26.24 8.43
N VAL A 10 23.71 -24.91 8.29
CA VAL A 10 22.78 -24.20 7.40
C VAL A 10 23.30 -24.34 5.96
N ALA A 11 22.49 -24.90 5.08
CA ALA A 11 22.77 -24.96 3.65
C ALA A 11 22.66 -23.56 3.04
N LYS A 12 23.70 -23.12 2.31
CA LYS A 12 23.66 -21.93 1.47
C LYS A 12 22.87 -22.27 0.21
N THR A 13 21.62 -21.86 0.12
CA THR A 13 20.88 -21.83 -1.15
C THR A 13 21.31 -20.57 -1.91
N GLU A 14 22.03 -20.76 -3.01
CA GLU A 14 22.31 -19.70 -3.98
C GLU A 14 21.02 -19.35 -4.72
N PHE A 15 20.64 -18.06 -4.71
CA PHE A 15 19.50 -17.56 -5.46
C PHE A 15 19.84 -17.45 -6.95
N PRO A 16 18.97 -17.87 -7.87
CA PRO A 16 19.18 -17.69 -9.30
C PRO A 16 19.16 -16.19 -9.64
N ARG A 17 20.15 -15.74 -10.43
CA ARG A 17 20.20 -14.36 -10.95
C ARG A 17 18.96 -14.09 -11.80
N TYR A 18 18.18 -13.09 -11.38
CA TYR A 18 17.08 -12.56 -12.15
C TYR A 18 17.57 -12.10 -13.54
N LYS A 19 16.91 -12.58 -14.60
CA LYS A 19 17.12 -12.11 -15.97
C LYS A 19 16.24 -10.88 -16.18
N GLU A 20 16.82 -9.82 -16.73
CA GLU A 20 16.11 -8.57 -17.05
C GLU A 20 14.80 -8.83 -17.81
N PRO A 21 13.70 -8.14 -17.48
CA PRO A 21 12.48 -8.18 -18.27
C PRO A 21 12.72 -7.44 -19.60
N PRO A 22 12.04 -7.85 -20.69
CA PRO A 22 12.25 -7.26 -22.01
C PRO A 22 11.88 -5.77 -22.02
N HIS A 23 12.87 -4.97 -22.43
CA HIS A 23 12.86 -3.59 -22.93
C HIS A 23 11.61 -2.72 -22.69
N VAL A 24 11.86 -1.63 -21.96
CA VAL A 24 11.19 -0.32 -22.05
C VAL A 24 10.73 -0.07 -23.48
N LEU A 25 9.41 -0.01 -23.70
CA LEU A 25 8.83 0.47 -24.94
C LEU A 25 9.28 1.92 -25.13
N LYS A 26 10.12 2.14 -26.15
CA LYS A 26 10.53 3.48 -26.58
C LYS A 26 9.30 4.30 -26.92
N GLU A 27 9.17 5.46 -26.31
CA GLU A 27 8.29 6.53 -26.77
C GLU A 27 8.70 6.95 -28.19
N SER A 28 8.01 6.44 -29.20
CA SER A 28 7.89 7.08 -30.50
C SER A 28 6.80 6.38 -31.31
N LEU A 29 5.92 7.21 -31.93
CA LEU A 29 4.77 6.88 -32.77
C LEU A 29 3.41 6.83 -32.06
N ILE A 30 2.87 8.02 -31.76
CA ILE A 30 1.41 8.22 -31.80
C ILE A 30 1.15 9.46 -32.67
N HIS A 31 1.01 9.22 -33.98
CA HIS A 31 0.19 10.08 -34.82
C HIS A 31 -0.98 9.24 -35.33
N ASN A 32 -2.15 9.64 -34.84
CA ASN A 32 -3.46 9.46 -35.43
C ASN A 32 -4.07 8.04 -35.41
N THR A 33 -4.87 7.74 -34.38
CA THR A 33 -6.12 6.98 -34.58
C THR A 33 -7.10 7.18 -33.41
N GLN A 34 -8.25 7.76 -33.74
CA GLN A 34 -9.61 7.61 -33.16
C GLN A 34 -9.78 7.52 -31.63
N SER A 35 -10.55 8.49 -31.13
CA SER A 35 -11.15 8.60 -29.79
C SER A 35 -11.75 7.30 -29.26
N ALA A 36 -10.96 6.52 -28.51
CA ALA A 36 -11.48 5.61 -27.52
C ALA A 36 -11.93 6.46 -26.32
N THR A 37 -13.23 6.44 -26.01
CA THR A 37 -13.78 7.07 -24.80
C THR A 37 -13.10 6.45 -23.58
N THR A 38 -12.13 7.15 -23.00
CA THR A 38 -11.50 6.74 -21.75
C THR A 38 -12.56 6.75 -20.67
N LYS A 39 -12.92 5.57 -20.15
CA LYS A 39 -13.82 5.44 -19.01
C LYS A 39 -13.22 6.25 -17.86
N GLU A 40 -13.91 7.30 -17.44
CA GLU A 40 -13.43 8.21 -16.39
C GLU A 40 -13.39 7.43 -15.06
N CYS A 41 -12.27 7.55 -14.32
CA CYS A 41 -12.15 6.92 -13.00
C CYS A 41 -13.08 7.64 -12.02
N ASP A 42 -13.97 6.89 -11.38
CA ASP A 42 -14.78 7.38 -10.28
C ASP A 42 -13.89 7.62 -9.05
N ILE A 43 -13.60 8.90 -8.74
CA ILE A 43 -12.83 9.30 -7.56
C ILE A 43 -13.74 10.08 -6.64
N ILE A 44 -13.96 9.54 -5.44
CA ILE A 44 -14.80 10.10 -4.40
C ILE A 44 -13.91 10.93 -3.45
N ASP A 45 -14.15 12.23 -3.37
CA ASP A 45 -13.47 13.11 -2.40
C ASP A 45 -14.17 13.03 -1.05
N ILE A 46 -13.48 12.49 -0.05
CA ILE A 46 -13.98 12.33 1.32
C ILE A 46 -13.29 13.27 2.30
N ARG A 47 -12.45 14.20 1.80
CA ARG A 47 -11.72 15.13 2.64
C ARG A 47 -12.67 16.09 3.33
N LYS A 48 -12.46 16.28 4.63
CA LYS A 48 -13.23 17.23 5.45
C LYS A 48 -12.63 18.64 5.49
N GLY A 49 -11.49 18.85 4.80
CA GLY A 49 -10.81 20.15 4.70
C GLY A 49 -9.87 20.49 5.86
N GLU A 50 -9.80 19.64 6.89
CA GLU A 50 -9.03 19.89 8.12
C GLU A 50 -7.52 19.62 8.00
N ILE A 51 -7.09 18.92 6.93
CA ILE A 51 -5.70 18.46 6.73
C ILE A 51 -4.68 19.62 6.83
N SER A 52 -5.01 20.79 6.26
CA SER A 52 -4.10 21.94 6.24
C SER A 52 -3.83 22.52 7.63
N LEU A 53 -4.86 22.54 8.50
CA LEU A 53 -4.74 23.10 9.85
C LEU A 53 -3.89 22.20 10.76
N ASN A 54 -4.11 20.88 10.68
CA ASN A 54 -3.35 19.91 11.47
C ASN A 54 -1.88 19.82 11.03
N LEU A 55 -1.61 19.93 9.72
CA LEU A 55 -0.25 19.89 9.19
C LEU A 55 0.60 21.10 9.65
N ALA A 56 0.05 22.32 9.59
CA ALA A 56 0.76 23.51 10.05
C ALA A 56 1.08 23.48 11.55
N GLU A 57 0.16 22.97 12.36
CA GLU A 57 0.38 22.78 13.80
C GLU A 57 1.43 21.69 14.08
N SER A 58 1.35 20.57 13.37
CA SER A 58 2.31 19.46 13.49
C SER A 58 3.74 19.90 13.14
N ILE A 59 3.91 20.68 12.07
CA ILE A 59 5.22 21.27 11.70
C ILE A 59 5.73 22.20 12.80
N ARG A 60 4.86 23.11 13.29
CA ARG A 60 5.23 24.08 14.33
C ARG A 60 5.66 23.38 15.60
N SER A 61 4.88 22.40 16.07
CA SER A 61 5.17 21.60 17.25
C SER A 61 6.51 20.85 17.10
N GLY A 62 6.70 20.16 15.97
CA GLY A 62 7.90 19.37 15.69
C GLY A 62 9.20 20.18 15.57
N ILE A 63 9.10 21.47 15.19
CA ILE A 63 10.23 22.41 15.15
C ILE A 63 10.50 23.04 16.52
N GLN A 64 9.45 23.42 17.25
CA GLN A 64 9.57 24.17 18.52
C GLN A 64 9.90 23.28 19.72
N LYS A 65 9.45 22.02 19.72
CA LYS A 65 9.67 21.07 20.81
C LYS A 65 10.62 19.97 20.32
N PRO A 66 11.83 19.85 20.89
CA PRO A 66 12.69 18.70 20.62
C PRO A 66 11.97 17.42 21.02
N HIS A 67 11.85 16.46 20.10
CA HIS A 67 11.17 15.20 20.35
C HIS A 67 12.22 14.11 20.64
N PHE A 68 12.42 13.16 19.71
CA PHE A 68 13.30 12.02 19.90
C PHE A 68 14.76 12.45 20.02
N LYS A 69 15.38 12.19 21.17
CA LYS A 69 16.79 12.50 21.47
C LYS A 69 17.17 13.98 21.26
N GLY A 70 16.22 14.91 21.41
CA GLY A 70 16.49 16.34 21.24
C GLY A 70 16.52 16.83 19.79
N HIS A 71 16.12 15.99 18.82
CA HIS A 71 16.01 16.40 17.43
C HIS A 71 14.63 17.00 17.11
N ARG A 72 14.62 17.94 16.16
CA ARG A 72 13.39 18.45 15.54
C ARG A 72 12.86 17.42 14.57
N ILE A 73 11.54 17.35 14.44
CA ILE A 73 10.84 16.41 13.57
C ILE A 73 9.91 17.20 12.64
N VAL A 74 9.76 16.74 11.41
CA VAL A 74 8.74 17.22 10.47
C VAL A 74 7.81 16.06 10.13
N PRO A 75 6.50 16.31 9.89
CA PRO A 75 5.57 15.25 9.56
C PRO A 75 5.94 14.55 8.25
N SER A 76 5.92 13.22 8.25
CA SER A 76 6.19 12.41 7.04
C SER A 76 5.19 12.69 5.92
N LEU A 77 4.00 13.24 6.24
CA LEU A 77 3.00 13.69 5.28
C LEU A 77 3.57 14.65 4.22
N LEU A 78 4.59 15.44 4.57
CA LEU A 78 5.27 16.35 3.65
C LEU A 78 6.08 15.64 2.55
N LEU A 79 6.37 14.33 2.71
CA LEU A 79 7.08 13.54 1.73
C LEU A 79 6.17 12.98 0.62
N TRP A 80 4.85 13.16 0.72
CA TRP A 80 3.87 12.52 -0.16
C TRP A 80 3.16 13.50 -1.10
N ASP A 81 3.87 14.57 -1.49
CA ASP A 81 3.46 15.38 -2.64
C ASP A 81 3.81 14.66 -3.96
N GLU A 82 3.41 15.24 -5.09
CA GLU A 82 3.67 14.67 -6.42
C GLU A 82 5.16 14.33 -6.65
N GLN A 83 6.08 15.17 -6.16
CA GLN A 83 7.51 14.95 -6.33
C GLN A 83 8.03 13.80 -5.45
N GLY A 84 7.59 13.76 -4.20
CA GLY A 84 7.93 12.71 -3.26
C GLY A 84 7.41 11.34 -3.70
N LEU A 85 6.19 11.29 -4.26
CA LEU A 85 5.64 10.07 -4.87
C LEU A 85 6.49 9.57 -6.03
N LYS A 86 6.92 10.45 -6.96
CA LYS A 86 7.83 10.09 -8.07
C LYS A 86 9.18 9.58 -7.57
N LEU A 87 9.73 10.18 -6.51
CA LEU A 87 10.98 9.73 -5.90
C LEU A 87 10.81 8.35 -5.26
N PHE A 88 9.72 8.14 -4.52
CA PHE A 88 9.42 6.86 -3.91
C PHE A 88 9.22 5.76 -4.96
N GLU A 89 8.51 6.05 -6.07
CA GLU A 89 8.36 5.11 -7.17
C GLU A 89 9.73 4.65 -7.69
N LYS A 90 10.67 5.57 -7.92
CA LYS A 90 12.06 5.20 -8.31
C LYS A 90 12.76 4.32 -7.28
N VAL A 91 12.56 4.58 -5.98
CA VAL A 91 13.09 3.73 -4.90
C VAL A 91 12.55 2.31 -5.02
N THR A 92 11.25 2.13 -5.30
CA THR A 92 10.63 0.80 -5.43
C THR A 92 11.12 -0.03 -6.63
N TYR A 93 11.76 0.59 -7.61
CA TYR A 93 12.41 -0.11 -8.74
C TYR A 93 13.91 -0.32 -8.53
N ASN A 94 14.50 0.21 -7.45
CA ASN A 94 15.91 0.01 -7.17
C ASN A 94 16.15 -1.44 -6.70
N PRO A 95 17.07 -2.20 -7.32
CA PRO A 95 17.36 -3.58 -6.91
C PRO A 95 17.82 -3.75 -5.46
N ARG A 96 18.34 -2.69 -4.82
CA ARG A 96 18.70 -2.70 -3.39
C ARG A 96 17.48 -2.57 -2.48
N TYR A 97 16.37 -2.05 -2.99
CA TYR A 97 15.11 -1.94 -2.28
C TYR A 97 14.31 -3.25 -2.39
N TYR A 98 14.76 -4.29 -1.69
CA TYR A 98 14.19 -5.65 -1.81
C TYR A 98 12.71 -5.73 -1.43
N LEU A 99 12.22 -4.82 -0.59
CA LEU A 99 10.91 -4.94 0.05
C LEU A 99 9.76 -5.03 -0.95
N THR A 100 9.82 -4.25 -2.04
CA THR A 100 8.75 -4.26 -3.05
C THR A 100 8.66 -5.60 -3.77
N ASP A 101 9.80 -6.13 -4.20
CA ASP A 101 9.83 -7.40 -4.94
C ASP A 101 9.52 -8.59 -4.03
N ALA A 102 10.00 -8.58 -2.78
CA ALA A 102 9.66 -9.60 -1.79
C ALA A 102 8.14 -9.67 -1.53
N GLU A 103 7.48 -8.52 -1.38
CA GLU A 103 6.02 -8.47 -1.19
C GLU A 103 5.26 -8.89 -2.47
N ILE A 104 5.76 -8.53 -3.66
CA ILE A 104 5.19 -9.00 -4.94
C ILE A 104 5.26 -10.52 -5.05
N ASP A 105 6.36 -11.14 -4.65
CA ASP A 105 6.52 -12.60 -4.72
C ASP A 105 5.56 -13.31 -3.75
N ILE A 106 5.36 -12.77 -2.55
CA ILE A 106 4.33 -13.25 -1.62
C ILE A 106 2.94 -13.12 -2.25
N LEU A 107 2.61 -11.98 -2.82
CA LEU A 107 1.31 -11.76 -3.47
C LEU A 107 1.10 -12.70 -4.67
N ARG A 108 2.11 -12.92 -5.51
CA ARG A 108 2.02 -13.88 -6.63
C ARG A 108 1.78 -15.30 -6.14
N THR A 109 2.41 -15.68 -5.03
CA THR A 109 2.30 -17.03 -4.46
C THR A 109 0.95 -17.26 -3.79
N TYR A 110 0.44 -16.25 -3.08
CA TYR A 110 -0.72 -16.41 -2.18
C TYR A 110 -1.98 -15.65 -2.59
N SER A 111 -1.99 -14.85 -3.68
CA SER A 111 -3.16 -14.04 -4.08
C SER A 111 -4.42 -14.85 -4.28
N ALA A 112 -4.33 -16.05 -4.86
CA ALA A 112 -5.49 -16.94 -5.02
C ALA A 112 -6.06 -17.40 -3.67
N ALA A 113 -5.20 -17.69 -2.70
CA ALA A 113 -5.60 -18.07 -1.34
C ALA A 113 -6.23 -16.87 -0.60
N VAL A 114 -5.65 -15.68 -0.73
CA VAL A 114 -6.22 -14.45 -0.16
C VAL A 114 -7.57 -14.13 -0.80
N ALA A 115 -7.71 -14.24 -2.12
CA ALA A 115 -8.96 -14.03 -2.85
C ALA A 115 -10.09 -14.99 -2.40
N ASN A 116 -9.75 -16.19 -1.94
CA ASN A 116 -10.73 -17.12 -1.37
C ASN A 116 -11.34 -16.60 -0.05
N LEU A 117 -10.60 -15.80 0.72
CA LEU A 117 -11.09 -15.18 1.96
C LEU A 117 -12.09 -14.06 1.67
N VAL A 118 -11.98 -13.41 0.51
CA VAL A 118 -12.85 -12.31 0.08
C VAL A 118 -14.21 -12.86 -0.38
N LYS A 119 -15.29 -12.36 0.23
CA LYS A 119 -16.66 -12.74 -0.11
C LYS A 119 -17.18 -11.89 -1.28
N PRO A 120 -18.05 -12.43 -2.16
CA PRO A 120 -18.80 -11.58 -3.09
C PRO A 120 -19.56 -10.47 -2.34
N GLY A 121 -19.66 -9.29 -2.94
CA GLY A 121 -20.22 -8.08 -2.35
C GLY A 121 -19.25 -7.30 -1.44
N SER A 122 -18.02 -7.78 -1.25
CA SER A 122 -17.05 -7.12 -0.36
C SER A 122 -16.68 -5.72 -0.84
N ILE A 123 -16.41 -4.85 0.11
CA ILE A 123 -15.58 -3.65 -0.07
C ILE A 123 -14.12 -4.07 0.15
N VAL A 124 -13.25 -3.86 -0.82
CA VAL A 124 -11.79 -4.02 -0.67
C VAL A 124 -11.19 -2.62 -0.61
N LEU A 125 -10.74 -2.18 0.56
CA LEU A 125 -10.19 -0.85 0.79
C LEU A 125 -8.68 -0.92 0.97
N GLU A 126 -7.91 -0.34 0.06
CA GLU A 126 -6.44 -0.25 0.21
C GLU A 126 -6.03 1.10 0.77
N LEU A 127 -5.22 1.07 1.83
CA LEU A 127 -4.68 2.25 2.51
C LEU A 127 -3.33 2.64 1.93
N GLY A 128 -3.23 3.82 1.31
CA GLY A 128 -1.98 4.29 0.69
C GLY A 128 -1.67 3.48 -0.57
N SER A 129 -2.57 3.59 -1.54
CA SER A 129 -2.61 2.72 -2.71
C SER A 129 -1.41 2.86 -3.67
N GLY A 130 -0.78 4.06 -3.71
CA GLY A 130 0.38 4.32 -4.56
C GLY A 130 0.16 3.89 -6.01
N SER A 131 1.16 3.22 -6.60
CA SER A 131 1.16 2.85 -8.02
C SER A 131 0.30 1.62 -8.37
N LEU A 132 -0.37 0.98 -7.39
CA LEU A 132 -1.23 -0.20 -7.57
C LEU A 132 -0.54 -1.45 -8.15
N ARG A 133 0.78 -1.43 -8.39
CA ARG A 133 1.55 -2.54 -8.99
C ARG A 133 1.39 -3.85 -8.21
N LYS A 134 1.34 -3.76 -6.89
CA LYS A 134 1.18 -4.90 -5.97
C LYS A 134 -0.26 -5.37 -5.93
N THR A 135 -1.18 -4.44 -5.71
CA THR A 135 -2.60 -4.75 -5.55
C THR A 135 -3.23 -5.30 -6.80
N ASN A 136 -2.77 -4.90 -7.98
CA ASN A 136 -3.21 -5.49 -9.25
C ASN A 136 -3.10 -7.04 -9.25
N ILE A 137 -2.09 -7.62 -8.59
CA ILE A 137 -1.93 -9.09 -8.49
C ILE A 137 -3.12 -9.72 -7.75
N LEU A 138 -3.55 -9.11 -6.64
CA LEU A 138 -4.71 -9.58 -5.88
C LEU A 138 -6.02 -9.33 -6.64
N LEU A 139 -6.16 -8.16 -7.28
CA LEU A 139 -7.35 -7.83 -8.06
C LEU A 139 -7.54 -8.79 -9.25
N GLN A 140 -6.45 -9.17 -9.93
CA GLN A 140 -6.49 -10.21 -10.97
C GLN A 140 -6.93 -11.57 -10.43
N ALA A 141 -6.48 -11.95 -9.22
CA ALA A 141 -6.94 -13.20 -8.60
C ALA A 141 -8.43 -13.15 -8.25
N LEU A 142 -8.93 -12.03 -7.73
CA LEU A 142 -10.35 -11.80 -7.47
C LEU A 142 -11.20 -11.88 -8.75
N GLU A 143 -10.72 -11.24 -9.83
CA GLU A 143 -11.35 -11.27 -11.15
C GLU A 143 -11.39 -12.69 -11.74
N ALA A 144 -10.27 -13.42 -11.68
CA ALA A 144 -10.17 -14.80 -12.16
C ALA A 144 -11.13 -15.74 -11.42
N GLN A 145 -11.37 -15.48 -10.12
CA GLN A 145 -12.34 -16.18 -9.30
C GLN A 145 -13.77 -15.62 -9.41
N ARG A 146 -14.00 -14.63 -10.27
CA ARG A 146 -15.30 -13.98 -10.49
C ARG A 146 -15.93 -13.42 -9.21
N LYS A 147 -15.11 -12.83 -8.35
CA LYS A 147 -15.56 -12.20 -7.10
C LYS A 147 -16.11 -10.82 -7.43
N ASP A 148 -17.43 -10.68 -7.43
CA ASP A 148 -18.08 -9.38 -7.60
C ASP A 148 -17.79 -8.50 -6.38
N ILE A 149 -16.91 -7.51 -6.50
CA ILE A 149 -16.46 -6.66 -5.39
C ILE A 149 -16.28 -5.20 -5.84
N ASP A 150 -16.28 -4.29 -4.87
CA ASP A 150 -15.87 -2.90 -5.07
C ASP A 150 -14.51 -2.66 -4.40
N TYR A 151 -13.51 -2.35 -5.20
CA TYR A 151 -12.17 -1.98 -4.77
C TYR A 151 -12.04 -0.46 -4.68
N TYR A 152 -11.53 0.03 -3.56
CA TYR A 152 -11.28 1.44 -3.29
C TYR A 152 -9.79 1.66 -2.99
N ALA A 153 -9.13 2.41 -3.86
CA ALA A 153 -7.79 2.93 -3.65
C ALA A 153 -7.88 4.22 -2.81
N LEU A 154 -7.48 4.17 -1.53
CA LEU A 154 -7.44 5.35 -0.67
C LEU A 154 -6.06 6.00 -0.72
N ASP A 155 -6.02 7.26 -1.14
CA ASP A 155 -4.78 8.04 -1.19
C ASP A 155 -5.05 9.55 -1.07
N LEU A 156 -3.99 10.33 -0.91
CA LEU A 156 -4.04 11.78 -0.75
C LEU A 156 -3.83 12.54 -2.05
N ASP A 157 -3.20 11.90 -3.05
CA ASP A 157 -2.90 12.52 -4.33
C ASP A 157 -3.93 12.11 -5.40
N LYS A 158 -4.72 13.10 -5.82
CA LYS A 158 -5.77 12.90 -6.83
C LYS A 158 -5.21 12.52 -8.20
N ASN A 159 -4.04 13.07 -8.57
CA ASN A 159 -3.43 12.82 -9.87
C ASN A 159 -2.88 11.39 -9.92
N GLU A 160 -2.24 10.94 -8.83
CA GLU A 160 -1.73 9.58 -8.69
C GLU A 160 -2.86 8.55 -8.66
N LEU A 161 -3.95 8.81 -7.92
CA LEU A 161 -5.17 7.99 -7.99
C LEU A 161 -5.71 7.89 -9.42
N SER A 162 -5.82 9.04 -10.10
CA SER A 162 -6.32 9.07 -11.49
C SER A 162 -5.42 8.28 -12.43
N ARG A 163 -4.10 8.44 -12.30
CA ARG A 163 -3.09 7.79 -13.15
C ARG A 163 -3.08 6.27 -12.93
N SER A 164 -2.95 5.85 -11.68
CA SER A 164 -2.83 4.44 -11.30
C SER A 164 -4.12 3.66 -11.61
N LEU A 165 -5.30 4.23 -11.32
CA LEU A 165 -6.59 3.60 -11.65
C LEU A 165 -6.80 3.49 -13.17
N ARG A 166 -6.43 4.50 -13.96
CA ARG A 166 -6.48 4.41 -15.44
C ARG A 166 -5.62 3.26 -15.95
N GLN A 167 -4.41 3.12 -15.43
CA GLN A 167 -3.52 2.01 -15.78
C GLN A 167 -4.10 0.67 -15.35
N LEU A 168 -4.65 0.59 -14.15
CA LEU A 168 -5.28 -0.63 -13.61
C LEU A 168 -6.47 -1.09 -14.48
N MET A 169 -7.33 -0.16 -14.90
CA MET A 169 -8.52 -0.47 -15.70
C MET A 169 -8.21 -1.04 -17.10
N LEU A 170 -6.98 -0.91 -17.60
CA LEU A 170 -6.54 -1.62 -18.82
C LEU A 170 -6.58 -3.15 -18.66
N GLY A 171 -6.63 -3.65 -17.42
CA GLY A 171 -6.79 -5.07 -17.10
C GLY A 171 -8.16 -5.68 -17.44
N ASN A 172 -9.13 -4.89 -17.93
CA ASN A 172 -10.46 -5.35 -18.37
C ASN A 172 -11.26 -6.13 -17.31
N PHE A 173 -11.31 -5.62 -16.08
CA PHE A 173 -12.09 -6.18 -14.98
C PHE A 173 -13.61 -6.17 -15.26
N LYS A 174 -14.27 -7.31 -15.04
CA LYS A 174 -15.73 -7.48 -15.15
C LYS A 174 -16.41 -7.64 -13.79
N HIS A 175 -15.72 -8.28 -12.84
CA HIS A 175 -16.22 -8.57 -11.50
C HIS A 175 -15.66 -7.59 -10.46
N VAL A 176 -14.47 -7.04 -10.71
CA VAL A 176 -13.84 -6.03 -9.85
C VAL A 176 -14.15 -4.62 -10.35
N ARG A 177 -14.93 -3.85 -9.57
CA ARG A 177 -15.15 -2.42 -9.84
C ARG A 177 -14.14 -1.60 -9.06
N CYS A 178 -13.40 -0.73 -9.74
CA CYS A 178 -12.31 0.06 -9.15
C CYS A 178 -12.73 1.52 -8.99
N HIS A 179 -12.50 2.06 -7.80
CA HIS A 179 -12.82 3.43 -7.41
C HIS A 179 -11.61 4.07 -6.73
N GLY A 180 -11.48 5.38 -6.85
CA GLY A 180 -10.58 6.18 -6.03
C GLY A 180 -11.30 6.75 -4.83
N LEU A 181 -10.59 6.85 -3.71
CA LEU A 181 -11.05 7.49 -2.50
C LEU A 181 -9.99 8.51 -2.11
N LEU A 182 -10.29 9.79 -2.25
CA LEU A 182 -9.34 10.86 -1.98
C LEU A 182 -9.53 11.33 -0.52
N GLY A 183 -8.56 11.04 0.34
CA GLY A 183 -8.63 11.38 1.77
C GLY A 183 -7.55 10.73 2.63
N THR A 184 -7.56 11.08 3.92
CA THR A 184 -6.70 10.45 4.93
C THR A 184 -7.21 9.06 5.32
N TYR A 185 -6.40 8.30 6.06
CA TYR A 185 -6.83 7.02 6.64
C TYR A 185 -7.99 7.18 7.61
N ASP A 186 -8.01 8.26 8.40
CA ASP A 186 -9.08 8.56 9.35
C ASP A 186 -10.39 8.86 8.62
N GLU A 187 -10.33 9.68 7.58
CA GLU A 187 -11.47 9.96 6.71
C GLU A 187 -11.96 8.68 6.03
N GLY A 188 -11.05 7.80 5.62
CA GLY A 188 -11.37 6.48 5.08
C GLY A 188 -12.13 5.58 6.07
N ARG A 189 -11.73 5.58 7.35
CA ARG A 189 -12.45 4.87 8.42
C ARG A 189 -13.85 5.44 8.63
N ASP A 190 -13.96 6.77 8.65
CA ASP A 190 -15.25 7.45 8.79
C ASP A 190 -16.17 7.14 7.61
N TRP A 191 -15.63 7.18 6.39
CA TRP A 191 -16.35 6.81 5.18
C TRP A 191 -16.83 5.36 5.23
N LEU A 192 -15.98 4.43 5.66
CA LEU A 192 -16.33 3.01 5.78
C LEU A 192 -17.41 2.74 6.84
N SER A 193 -17.47 3.59 7.87
CA SER A 193 -18.43 3.49 8.98
C SER A 193 -19.83 4.00 8.65
N GLN A 194 -20.04 4.58 7.46
CA GLN A 194 -21.36 5.05 7.03
C GLN A 194 -22.38 3.90 6.93
N ALA A 195 -23.65 4.18 7.29
CA ALA A 195 -24.71 3.18 7.42
C ALA A 195 -24.97 2.37 6.14
N GLU A 196 -24.82 2.97 4.96
CA GLU A 196 -24.99 2.29 3.66
C GLU A 196 -23.97 1.17 3.43
N LYS A 197 -22.79 1.29 4.08
CA LYS A 197 -21.67 0.38 3.88
C LYS A 197 -21.61 -0.65 5.00
N SER A 198 -22.19 -0.39 6.18
CA SER A 198 -22.02 -1.17 7.41
C SER A 198 -22.29 -2.67 7.27
N ARG A 199 -23.21 -3.07 6.39
CA ARG A 199 -23.60 -4.49 6.17
C ARG A 199 -22.78 -5.22 5.11
N ARG A 200 -21.83 -4.55 4.46
CA ARG A 200 -21.00 -5.18 3.43
C ARG A 200 -19.79 -5.83 4.09
N PRO A 201 -19.43 -7.07 3.69
CA PRO A 201 -18.14 -7.65 4.03
C PRO A 201 -17.02 -6.68 3.65
N THR A 202 -15.97 -6.60 4.46
CA THR A 202 -14.91 -5.61 4.25
C THR A 202 -13.55 -6.26 4.34
N PHE A 203 -12.67 -5.86 3.43
CA PHE A 203 -11.30 -6.31 3.38
C PHE A 203 -10.39 -5.09 3.28
N VAL A 204 -9.73 -4.74 4.38
CA VAL A 204 -8.80 -3.61 4.42
C VAL A 204 -7.39 -4.12 4.13
N LEU A 205 -6.68 -3.47 3.21
CA LEU A 205 -5.32 -3.80 2.80
C LEU A 205 -4.36 -2.68 3.23
N SER A 206 -3.33 -3.02 3.99
CA SER A 206 -2.19 -2.15 4.27
C SER A 206 -0.92 -2.87 3.82
N LEU A 207 -0.42 -2.54 2.63
CA LEU A 207 0.74 -3.18 2.01
C LEU A 207 1.98 -2.28 2.09
N GLY A 208 3.14 -2.83 1.78
CA GLY A 208 4.40 -2.08 1.65
C GLY A 208 5.09 -1.77 2.96
N SER A 209 4.71 -2.46 4.05
CA SER A 209 5.24 -2.20 5.39
C SER A 209 5.07 -0.74 5.83
N THR A 210 4.00 -0.07 5.40
CA THR A 210 3.67 1.32 5.80
C THR A 210 3.65 1.47 7.32
N ILE A 211 3.12 0.48 8.05
CA ILE A 211 3.11 0.44 9.52
C ILE A 211 4.54 0.41 10.10
N GLY A 212 5.52 -0.10 9.36
CA GLY A 212 6.93 -0.09 9.78
C GLY A 212 7.54 1.31 9.89
N GLY A 213 6.89 2.33 9.31
CA GLY A 213 7.25 3.73 9.49
C GLY A 213 6.71 4.36 10.79
N PHE A 214 5.85 3.66 11.52
CA PHE A 214 5.23 4.15 12.75
C PHE A 214 6.10 3.86 13.97
N THR A 215 6.02 4.73 14.97
CA THR A 215 6.44 4.38 16.34
C THR A 215 5.56 3.25 16.89
N PRO A 216 6.02 2.53 17.94
CA PRO A 216 5.19 1.48 18.55
C PRO A 216 3.82 1.96 19.05
N SER A 217 3.71 3.20 19.52
CA SER A 217 2.41 3.78 19.93
C SER A 217 1.52 4.00 18.73
N GLU A 218 2.02 4.68 17.69
CA GLU A 218 1.27 4.94 16.46
C GLU A 218 0.81 3.65 15.77
N ALA A 219 1.64 2.61 15.75
CA ALA A 219 1.26 1.30 15.24
C ALA A 219 0.15 0.64 16.07
N THR A 220 0.22 0.75 17.40
CA THR A 220 -0.81 0.22 18.31
C THR A 220 -2.13 0.97 18.10
N ASP A 221 -2.08 2.30 18.04
CA ASP A 221 -3.25 3.15 17.84
C ASP A 221 -3.91 2.87 16.49
N PHE A 222 -3.12 2.80 15.42
CA PHE A 222 -3.59 2.44 14.08
C PHE A 222 -4.32 1.09 14.07
N LEU A 223 -3.70 0.04 14.63
CA LEU A 223 -4.30 -1.31 14.66
C LEU A 223 -5.57 -1.34 15.48
N HIS A 224 -5.58 -0.66 16.64
CA HIS A 224 -6.72 -0.61 17.53
C HIS A 224 -7.91 0.13 16.91
N GLU A 225 -7.67 1.24 16.23
CA GLU A 225 -8.71 2.01 15.55
C GLU A 225 -9.34 1.21 14.41
N TRP A 226 -8.54 0.60 13.53
CA TRP A 226 -9.08 -0.25 12.47
C TRP A 226 -9.78 -1.49 13.00
N SER A 227 -9.23 -2.14 14.02
CA SER A 227 -9.87 -3.28 14.69
C SER A 227 -11.24 -2.88 15.24
N ARG A 228 -11.32 -1.72 15.92
CA ARG A 228 -12.60 -1.20 16.44
C ARG A 228 -13.58 -0.91 15.32
N THR A 229 -13.15 -0.22 14.26
CA THR A 229 -14.01 0.09 13.11
C THR A 229 -14.56 -1.17 12.45
N LEU A 230 -13.76 -2.23 12.32
CA LEU A 230 -14.22 -3.49 11.73
C LEU A 230 -15.14 -4.28 12.68
N GLN A 231 -14.86 -4.31 13.99
CA GLN A 231 -15.71 -4.99 14.98
C GLN A 231 -17.09 -4.35 15.13
N GLN A 232 -17.19 -3.02 15.05
CA GLN A 232 -18.46 -2.29 15.13
C GLN A 232 -19.46 -2.65 14.03
N ARG A 233 -19.01 -3.40 13.00
CA ARG A 233 -19.84 -3.85 11.87
C ARG A 233 -20.63 -5.13 12.20
N GLY A 234 -20.32 -5.80 13.31
CA GLY A 234 -20.93 -7.06 13.73
C GLY A 234 -20.08 -8.28 13.32
N ASP A 235 -20.00 -9.26 14.21
CA ASP A 235 -19.21 -10.49 14.03
C ASP A 235 -19.71 -11.34 12.85
N GLU A 236 -20.98 -11.17 12.47
CA GLU A 236 -21.58 -11.81 11.30
C GLU A 236 -21.08 -11.24 9.96
N ILE A 237 -20.56 -10.00 9.96
CA ILE A 237 -20.02 -9.36 8.77
C ILE A 237 -18.55 -9.74 8.63
N ASN A 238 -18.23 -10.53 7.60
CA ASN A 238 -16.85 -10.93 7.31
C ASN A 238 -15.98 -9.69 7.05
N SER A 239 -15.23 -9.29 8.07
CA SER A 239 -14.40 -8.08 8.09
C SER A 239 -12.97 -8.47 8.44
N GLN A 240 -12.02 -8.13 7.57
CA GLN A 240 -10.61 -8.52 7.74
C GLN A 240 -9.70 -7.34 7.44
N LEU A 241 -8.56 -7.31 8.12
CA LEU A 241 -7.44 -6.41 7.87
C LEU A 241 -6.23 -7.27 7.52
N ILE A 242 -5.69 -7.09 6.31
CA ILE A 242 -4.41 -7.67 5.89
C ILE A 242 -3.33 -6.62 5.94
N ILE A 243 -2.19 -7.01 6.51
CA ILE A 243 -1.05 -6.13 6.73
C ILE A 243 0.20 -6.82 6.18
N GLY A 244 0.88 -6.15 5.25
CA GLY A 244 2.24 -6.48 4.86
C GLY A 244 3.23 -5.83 5.83
N LEU A 245 4.10 -6.63 6.44
CA LEU A 245 5.15 -6.16 7.36
C LEU A 245 6.50 -6.74 6.93
N ASP A 246 7.54 -5.90 6.92
CA ASP A 246 8.90 -6.37 6.69
C ASP A 246 9.40 -7.18 7.91
N GLY A 247 9.74 -8.43 7.65
CA GLY A 247 10.30 -9.35 8.65
C GLY A 247 11.81 -9.47 8.61
N ASN A 248 12.52 -8.73 7.75
CA ASN A 248 13.96 -8.85 7.61
C ASN A 248 14.68 -8.38 8.89
N LYS A 249 15.54 -9.26 9.42
CA LYS A 249 16.33 -8.99 10.62
C LYS A 249 17.80 -8.67 10.29
N ASN A 250 18.19 -8.73 9.02
CA ASN A 250 19.53 -8.40 8.57
C ASN A 250 19.68 -6.87 8.48
N GLY A 251 20.28 -6.27 9.51
CA GLY A 251 20.45 -4.82 9.59
C GLY A 251 21.23 -4.20 8.43
N ALA A 252 22.15 -4.94 7.78
CA ALA A 252 22.89 -4.43 6.63
C ALA A 252 22.00 -4.29 5.39
N GLU A 253 21.18 -5.31 5.11
CA GLU A 253 20.22 -5.27 3.98
C GLU A 253 19.14 -4.20 4.20
N VAL A 254 18.65 -4.07 5.43
CA VAL A 254 17.68 -3.01 5.79
C VAL A 254 18.30 -1.62 5.63
N PHE A 255 19.57 -1.46 6.01
CA PHE A 255 20.29 -0.20 5.85
C PHE A 255 20.51 0.14 4.38
N ASP A 256 20.94 -0.82 3.56
CA ASP A 256 21.17 -0.66 2.12
C ASP A 256 19.87 -0.36 1.36
N ALA A 257 18.75 -0.92 1.81
CA ALA A 257 17.42 -0.61 1.29
C ALA A 257 16.91 0.78 1.72
N SER A 258 17.54 1.45 2.69
CA SER A 258 17.14 2.80 3.09
C SER A 258 17.67 3.86 2.12
N PRO A 259 17.01 5.04 1.98
CA PRO A 259 17.52 6.14 1.16
C PRO A 259 18.97 6.56 1.50
N LYS A 260 19.38 6.35 2.76
CA LYS A 260 20.74 6.61 3.25
C LYS A 260 21.79 5.60 2.75
N GLY A 261 21.42 4.32 2.60
CA GLY A 261 22.31 3.29 2.04
C GLY A 261 22.46 3.37 0.52
N ASN A 262 21.52 4.05 -0.16
CA ASN A 262 21.55 4.27 -1.60
C ASN A 262 22.50 5.39 -2.08
N GLY A 263 23.42 5.86 -1.23
CA GLY A 263 24.42 6.85 -1.63
C GLY A 263 23.82 8.23 -1.93
N GLY A 264 22.80 8.63 -1.15
CA GLY A 264 22.31 10.00 -1.20
C GLY A 264 23.44 10.98 -0.86
N GLU A 265 24.06 11.56 -1.90
CA GLU A 265 24.81 12.79 -1.77
C GLU A 265 23.84 13.85 -1.24
N HIS A 266 24.03 14.21 0.02
CA HIS A 266 23.42 15.37 0.67
C HIS A 266 24.03 16.66 0.14
#